data_AF-A0AAU4DL59-F1
#
_entry.id   AF-A0AAU4DL59-F1
#
_cell.length_a   1.000
_cell.length_b   1.000
_cell.length_c   1.000
_cell.angle_alpha   90.00
_cell.angle_beta   90.00
_cell.angle_gamma   90.00
#
_symmetry.space_group_name_H-M   'P 1'
#
loop_
_entity.id
_entity.type
_entity.pdbx_description
1 polymer ?
#
loop_
_entity_poly.entity_id
_entity_poly.type
_entity_poly.pdbx_seq_one_letter_code
_entity_poly.pdbx_strand_id
1 'polypeptide(L)'
;MADHASARSNQPGAAPILVASNRGPVSFTSEDDGSLTLRRGGGGLVSGLSAIDDPSAVWVCAALGEADRTAARQSPDGRLDLGGFDVGGQAVRMLDIDPGTFARAYNGVANSTLWFVHHLLYDTPVSPTFDDRFRREWESYTAYNAAFAQALAAEAAPGAAVLIQDYHLSLAPDLLRALRPDLRIGHFSHTPWAPPEYYRMLPDDVGAAVLTGILGADRAGFLTRRWALAFADCCADLLGAEIDRDALTVTHAGRTTRLGVHGLGADADFLRERAHRPDVDARLASLKEAVGDRRTIVRVDRTELSKNIVRGLLAYRHLLRTRPDWQGRVVHIAFAYPSRHDLPEYREYTAAVQRIAHEINDEFGTPAWQPLILHVNDDFPRSLAAYRLADVALVNPIRDGMNLVAKEIPVVSDHGCALVLSREAGAFAELAEDAITVNPYDVVATAEALHQALTMPRDERADRTKRLAAAATALPPQQWFLDQLNALG
;
A
#
# COMPACT_ATOMS: atom_id res chain seq x y z
N MET A 1 -20.25 -29.68 24.49
CA MET A 1 -19.94 -28.24 24.61
C MET A 1 -19.17 -27.67 23.40
N ALA A 2 -18.47 -28.49 22.60
CA ALA A 2 -17.82 -28.03 21.35
C ALA A 2 -18.80 -27.76 20.18
N ASP A 3 -19.94 -28.47 20.09
CA ASP A 3 -20.90 -28.29 18.99
C ASP A 3 -21.73 -27.00 19.03
N HIS A 4 -21.87 -26.35 20.19
CA HIS A 4 -22.65 -25.11 20.31
C HIS A 4 -21.87 -23.84 19.98
N ALA A 5 -20.54 -23.89 19.96
CA ALA A 5 -19.70 -22.77 19.52
C ALA A 5 -19.66 -22.66 17.98
N SER A 6 -19.52 -23.81 17.31
CA SER A 6 -19.56 -23.93 15.83
C SER A 6 -20.91 -23.51 15.23
N ALA A 7 -22.02 -23.75 15.93
CA ALA A 7 -23.34 -23.36 15.44
C ALA A 7 -23.65 -21.86 15.58
N ARG A 8 -22.95 -21.12 16.46
CA ARG A 8 -23.15 -19.66 16.65
C ARG A 8 -22.35 -18.79 15.68
N SER A 9 -21.23 -19.29 15.15
CA SER A 9 -20.39 -18.55 14.18
C SER A 9 -21.02 -18.41 12.78
N ASN A 10 -22.09 -19.15 12.50
CA ASN A 10 -22.74 -19.18 11.18
C ASN A 10 -24.02 -18.34 11.06
N GLN A 11 -24.38 -17.52 12.06
CA GLN A 11 -25.52 -16.60 11.95
C GLN A 11 -25.07 -15.17 11.63
N PRO A 12 -25.72 -14.50 10.65
CA PRO A 12 -25.55 -13.06 10.46
C PRO A 12 -25.83 -12.30 11.78
N GLY A 13 -25.04 -11.25 12.06
CA GLY A 13 -25.19 -10.42 13.25
C GLY A 13 -24.51 -10.94 14.51
N ALA A 14 -23.58 -11.91 14.37
CA ALA A 14 -22.89 -12.55 15.49
C ALA A 14 -21.38 -12.31 15.51
N ALA A 15 -20.80 -11.61 14.53
CA ALA A 15 -19.35 -11.43 14.45
C ALA A 15 -18.84 -10.43 15.51
N PRO A 16 -17.92 -10.83 16.41
CA PRO A 16 -17.34 -9.94 17.41
C PRO A 16 -16.22 -9.05 16.84
N ILE A 17 -15.60 -9.48 15.75
CA ILE A 17 -14.54 -8.76 15.04
C ILE A 17 -14.85 -8.77 13.54
N LEU A 18 -14.77 -7.59 12.94
CA LEU A 18 -14.98 -7.42 11.51
C LEU A 18 -13.85 -6.62 10.89
N VAL A 19 -13.49 -6.97 9.66
CA VAL A 19 -12.59 -6.16 8.82
C VAL A 19 -13.31 -5.79 7.53
N ALA A 20 -13.09 -4.56 7.07
CA ALA A 20 -13.54 -4.11 5.77
C ALA A 20 -12.37 -3.58 4.95
N SER A 21 -12.22 -4.08 3.73
CA SER A 21 -11.28 -3.54 2.74
C SER A 21 -11.81 -3.77 1.33
N ASN A 22 -11.44 -2.93 0.37
CA ASN A 22 -11.87 -3.14 -1.01
C ASN A 22 -11.51 -4.55 -1.52
N ARG A 23 -10.25 -4.96 -1.33
CA ARG A 23 -9.75 -6.28 -1.70
C ARG A 23 -9.80 -7.22 -0.51
N GLY A 24 -10.40 -8.40 -0.68
CA GLY A 24 -10.45 -9.46 0.32
C GLY A 24 -9.26 -10.43 0.26
N PRO A 25 -9.29 -11.51 1.06
CA PRO A 25 -8.23 -12.52 1.14
C PRO A 25 -8.25 -13.51 -0.02
N VAL A 26 -9.33 -13.53 -0.82
CA VAL A 26 -9.54 -14.46 -1.92
C VAL A 26 -10.02 -13.72 -3.17
N SER A 27 -9.74 -14.32 -4.32
CA SER A 27 -10.23 -13.89 -5.64
C SER A 27 -10.53 -15.12 -6.48
N PHE A 28 -11.43 -15.00 -7.44
CA PHE A 28 -11.85 -16.09 -8.33
C PHE A 28 -11.40 -15.84 -9.77
N THR A 29 -11.08 -16.93 -10.47
CA THR A 29 -10.95 -16.96 -11.92
C THR A 29 -11.95 -17.96 -12.49
N SER A 30 -12.57 -17.64 -13.62
CA SER A 30 -13.40 -18.59 -14.35
C SER A 30 -12.55 -19.47 -15.25
N GLU A 31 -12.80 -20.77 -15.22
CA GLU A 31 -12.26 -21.75 -16.16
C GLU A 31 -13.14 -21.81 -17.43
N ASP A 32 -12.63 -22.45 -18.50
CA ASP A 32 -13.34 -22.57 -19.78
C ASP A 32 -14.69 -23.30 -19.68
N ASP A 33 -14.85 -24.17 -18.67
CA ASP A 33 -16.09 -24.91 -18.38
C ASP A 33 -17.09 -24.12 -17.52
N GLY A 34 -16.75 -22.87 -17.15
CA GLY A 34 -17.55 -22.00 -16.29
C GLY A 34 -17.39 -22.27 -14.79
N SER A 35 -16.56 -23.22 -14.39
CA SER A 35 -16.23 -23.43 -12.97
C SER A 35 -15.35 -22.29 -12.43
N LEU A 36 -15.38 -22.11 -11.10
CA LEU A 36 -14.64 -21.05 -10.42
C LEU A 36 -13.45 -21.64 -9.66
N THR A 37 -12.25 -21.13 -9.98
CA THR A 37 -11.03 -21.45 -9.25
C THR A 37 -10.74 -20.36 -8.24
N LEU A 38 -10.76 -20.73 -6.95
CA LEU A 38 -10.39 -19.84 -5.85
C LEU A 38 -8.88 -19.68 -5.76
N ARG A 39 -8.41 -18.43 -5.65
CA ARG A 39 -7.02 -18.08 -5.38
C ARG A 39 -6.96 -17.26 -4.10
N ARG A 40 -6.10 -17.68 -3.17
CA ARG A 40 -5.81 -16.90 -1.95
C ARG A 40 -4.82 -15.79 -2.29
N GLY A 41 -5.19 -14.56 -1.94
CA GLY A 41 -4.30 -13.41 -1.99
C GLY A 41 -3.30 -13.43 -0.84
N GLY A 42 -2.10 -12.89 -1.07
CA GLY A 42 -1.16 -12.54 0.00
C GLY A 42 -1.26 -11.06 0.35
N GLY A 43 -0.57 -10.63 1.41
CA GLY A 43 -0.41 -9.22 1.77
C GLY A 43 -0.48 -8.97 3.28
N GLY A 44 -0.05 -7.78 3.70
CA GLY A 44 0.05 -7.43 5.12
C GLY A 44 -1.27 -7.53 5.88
N LEU A 45 -2.41 -7.18 5.25
CA LEU A 45 -3.72 -7.32 5.88
C LEU A 45 -4.17 -8.79 6.01
N VAL A 46 -3.83 -9.64 5.03
CA VAL A 46 -4.10 -11.09 5.10
C VAL A 46 -3.27 -11.73 6.22
N SER A 47 -1.98 -11.38 6.33
CA SER A 47 -1.12 -11.82 7.43
C SER A 47 -1.63 -11.29 8.78
N GLY A 48 -1.99 -10.01 8.86
CA GLY A 48 -2.59 -9.39 10.05
C GLY A 48 -3.87 -10.08 10.50
N LEU A 49 -4.70 -10.51 9.55
CA LEU A 49 -5.95 -11.21 9.85
C LEU A 49 -5.76 -12.66 10.25
N SER A 50 -4.76 -13.37 9.70
CA SER A 50 -4.40 -14.70 10.22
C SER A 50 -3.98 -14.70 11.69
N ALA A 51 -3.70 -13.52 12.28
CA ALA A 51 -3.49 -13.35 13.70
C ALA A 51 -4.76 -13.52 14.55
N ILE A 52 -5.93 -13.29 13.94
CA ILE A 52 -7.21 -13.40 14.65
C ILE A 52 -7.52 -14.89 14.78
N ASP A 53 -7.30 -15.41 15.99
CA ASP A 53 -7.65 -16.77 16.40
C ASP A 53 -9.15 -16.92 16.72
N ASP A 54 -9.99 -16.07 16.12
CA ASP A 54 -11.44 -16.09 16.26
C ASP A 54 -12.09 -16.55 14.94
N PRO A 55 -12.61 -17.79 14.87
CA PRO A 55 -13.26 -18.31 13.68
C PRO A 55 -14.59 -17.60 13.35
N SER A 56 -15.10 -16.77 14.26
CA SER A 56 -16.30 -15.96 14.04
C SER A 56 -16.00 -14.56 13.46
N ALA A 57 -14.74 -14.23 13.20
CA ALA A 57 -14.38 -13.00 12.51
C ALA A 57 -14.88 -13.00 11.06
N VAL A 58 -15.39 -11.85 10.61
CA VAL A 58 -15.92 -11.67 9.25
C VAL A 58 -15.12 -10.61 8.49
N TRP A 59 -14.67 -10.94 7.29
CA TRP A 59 -14.06 -9.99 6.37
C TRP A 59 -15.05 -9.59 5.27
N VAL A 60 -15.46 -8.31 5.27
CA VAL A 60 -16.25 -7.70 4.20
C VAL A 60 -15.34 -7.13 3.10
N CYS A 61 -15.53 -7.55 1.85
CA CYS A 61 -14.78 -7.05 0.70
C CYS A 61 -15.64 -6.87 -0.55
N ALA A 62 -15.14 -6.19 -1.59
CA ALA A 62 -15.84 -6.05 -2.86
C ALA A 62 -15.42 -7.15 -3.84
N ALA A 63 -16.35 -7.58 -4.70
CA ALA A 63 -16.03 -8.37 -5.88
C ALA A 63 -15.25 -7.51 -6.91
N LEU A 64 -14.09 -7.98 -7.35
CA LEU A 64 -13.18 -7.21 -8.21
C LEU A 64 -13.37 -7.49 -9.71
N GLY A 65 -14.01 -8.61 -10.06
CA GLY A 65 -14.29 -9.00 -11.44
C GLY A 65 -15.51 -9.94 -11.53
N GLU A 66 -15.86 -10.37 -12.74
CA GLU A 66 -17.10 -11.14 -12.94
C GLU A 66 -17.08 -12.52 -12.27
N ALA A 67 -15.91 -13.17 -12.17
CA ALA A 67 -15.76 -14.41 -11.44
C ALA A 67 -16.07 -14.23 -9.93
N ASP A 68 -15.57 -13.14 -9.32
CA ASP A 68 -15.87 -12.79 -7.93
C ASP A 68 -17.38 -12.50 -7.74
N ARG A 69 -17.98 -11.77 -8.69
CA ARG A 69 -19.43 -11.45 -8.66
C ARG A 69 -20.27 -12.70 -8.76
N THR A 70 -19.87 -13.64 -9.61
CA THR A 70 -20.51 -14.94 -9.74
C THR A 70 -20.45 -15.72 -8.42
N ALA A 71 -19.26 -15.80 -7.79
CA ALA A 71 -19.10 -16.43 -6.49
C ALA A 71 -19.96 -15.78 -5.40
N ALA A 72 -19.99 -14.44 -5.36
CA ALA A 72 -20.80 -13.68 -4.41
C ALA A 72 -22.31 -13.92 -4.60
N ARG A 73 -22.81 -13.93 -5.85
CA ARG A 73 -24.23 -14.21 -6.17
C ARG A 73 -24.65 -15.64 -5.87
N GLN A 74 -23.73 -16.59 -5.98
CA GLN A 74 -23.97 -18.00 -5.64
C GLN A 74 -23.99 -18.25 -4.12
N SER A 75 -23.49 -17.29 -3.34
CA SER A 75 -23.35 -17.39 -1.89
C SER A 75 -24.47 -16.64 -1.18
N PRO A 76 -25.10 -17.20 -0.12
CA PRO A 76 -26.10 -16.50 0.67
C PRO A 76 -25.57 -15.16 1.20
N ASP A 77 -26.21 -14.04 0.86
CA ASP A 77 -25.79 -12.67 1.24
C ASP A 77 -24.33 -12.30 0.90
N GLY A 78 -23.72 -13.02 -0.04
CA GLY A 78 -22.30 -12.89 -0.39
C GLY A 78 -21.33 -13.59 0.57
N ARG A 79 -21.82 -14.39 1.53
CA ARG A 79 -21.01 -15.16 2.49
C ARG A 79 -20.39 -16.38 1.81
N LEU A 80 -19.17 -16.22 1.32
CA LEU A 80 -18.46 -17.23 0.52
C LEU A 80 -18.27 -18.55 1.30
N ASP A 81 -18.03 -18.46 2.60
CA ASP A 81 -17.93 -19.61 3.50
C ASP A 81 -19.25 -20.41 3.57
N LEU A 82 -20.40 -19.73 3.55
CA LEU A 82 -21.72 -20.37 3.50
C LEU A 82 -22.09 -20.84 2.08
N GLY A 83 -21.42 -20.31 1.05
CA GLY A 83 -21.48 -20.78 -0.33
C GLY A 83 -20.67 -22.04 -0.61
N GLY A 84 -19.95 -22.59 0.39
CA GLY A 84 -19.14 -23.80 0.27
C GLY A 84 -17.71 -23.58 -0.22
N PHE A 85 -17.23 -22.33 -0.27
CA PHE A 85 -15.86 -22.02 -0.65
C PHE A 85 -14.90 -22.11 0.55
N ASP A 86 -13.74 -22.76 0.36
CA ASP A 86 -12.67 -22.80 1.37
C ASP A 86 -11.86 -21.50 1.39
N VAL A 87 -12.38 -20.52 2.12
CA VAL A 87 -11.78 -19.19 2.28
C VAL A 87 -10.65 -19.11 3.32
N GLY A 88 -10.21 -20.25 3.88
CA GLY A 88 -9.01 -20.28 4.73
C GLY A 88 -9.24 -19.96 6.21
N GLY A 89 -10.40 -20.32 6.75
CA GLY A 89 -10.66 -20.35 8.20
C GLY A 89 -11.43 -19.17 8.78
N GLN A 90 -11.57 -18.06 8.06
CA GLN A 90 -12.38 -16.90 8.45
C GLN A 90 -13.52 -16.68 7.46
N ALA A 91 -14.66 -16.22 7.96
CA ALA A 91 -15.81 -15.93 7.11
C ALA A 91 -15.52 -14.72 6.19
N VAL A 92 -15.96 -14.80 4.94
CA VAL A 92 -15.76 -13.73 3.95
C VAL A 92 -17.11 -13.35 3.36
N ARG A 93 -17.47 -12.08 3.50
CA ARG A 93 -18.64 -11.49 2.84
C ARG A 93 -18.18 -10.64 1.66
N MET A 94 -18.40 -11.15 0.46
CA MET A 94 -18.04 -10.46 -0.78
C MET A 94 -19.25 -9.73 -1.37
N LEU A 95 -19.10 -8.42 -1.60
CA LEU A 95 -20.17 -7.54 -2.08
C LEU A 95 -20.18 -7.47 -3.61
N ASP A 96 -21.30 -7.85 -4.21
CA ASP A 96 -21.57 -7.63 -5.64
C ASP A 96 -22.10 -6.21 -5.88
N ILE A 97 -21.21 -5.23 -5.77
CA ILE A 97 -21.54 -3.81 -6.02
C ILE A 97 -21.57 -3.57 -7.52
N ASP A 98 -22.68 -3.06 -8.08
CA ASP A 98 -22.86 -2.74 -9.50
C ASP A 98 -21.54 -2.30 -10.20
N PRO A 99 -21.13 -2.94 -11.32
CA PRO A 99 -19.85 -2.66 -11.97
C PRO A 99 -19.63 -1.19 -12.31
N GLY A 100 -20.67 -0.46 -12.72
CA GLY A 100 -20.57 0.96 -13.03
C GLY A 100 -20.30 1.81 -11.79
N THR A 101 -20.99 1.51 -10.69
CA THR A 101 -20.80 2.12 -9.38
C THR A 101 -19.41 1.81 -8.83
N PHE A 102 -18.99 0.55 -8.87
CA PHE A 102 -17.65 0.14 -8.48
C PHE A 102 -16.58 0.88 -9.28
N ALA A 103 -16.66 0.90 -10.61
CA ALA A 103 -15.67 1.56 -11.45
C ALA A 103 -15.56 3.07 -11.14
N ARG A 104 -16.69 3.77 -10.99
CA ARG A 104 -16.70 5.20 -10.66
C ARG A 104 -16.18 5.49 -9.26
N ALA A 105 -16.53 4.68 -8.27
CA ALA A 105 -16.05 4.82 -6.90
C ALA A 105 -14.56 4.47 -6.76
N TYR A 106 -14.18 3.28 -7.20
CA TYR A 106 -12.85 2.71 -7.01
C TYR A 106 -11.82 3.35 -7.95
N ASN A 107 -12.10 3.44 -9.25
CA ASN A 107 -11.15 4.03 -10.20
C ASN A 107 -11.23 5.56 -10.24
N GLY A 108 -12.45 6.12 -10.29
CA GLY A 108 -12.67 7.57 -10.38
C GLY A 108 -12.30 8.30 -9.08
N VAL A 109 -13.04 8.06 -8.00
CA VAL A 109 -12.83 8.83 -6.76
C VAL A 109 -11.63 8.34 -5.97
N ALA A 110 -11.58 7.04 -5.62
CA ALA A 110 -10.53 6.55 -4.72
C ALA A 110 -9.16 6.59 -5.41
N ASN A 111 -9.01 5.85 -6.52
CA ASN A 111 -7.72 5.68 -7.17
C ASN A 111 -7.29 6.85 -8.05
N SER A 112 -8.19 7.75 -8.47
CA SER A 112 -7.77 8.98 -9.15
C SER A 112 -7.81 10.15 -8.18
N THR A 113 -9.00 10.58 -7.75
CA THR A 113 -9.13 11.82 -6.96
C THR A 113 -8.39 11.79 -5.63
N LEU A 114 -8.76 10.89 -4.72
CA LEU A 114 -8.17 10.83 -3.38
C LEU A 114 -6.70 10.42 -3.43
N TRP A 115 -6.33 9.46 -4.29
CA TRP A 115 -4.93 9.10 -4.53
C TRP A 115 -4.09 10.32 -4.91
N PHE A 116 -4.53 11.11 -5.90
CA PHE A 116 -3.78 12.26 -6.39
C PHE A 116 -3.71 13.39 -5.36
N VAL A 117 -4.81 13.63 -4.62
CA VAL A 117 -4.80 14.59 -3.49
C VAL A 117 -3.79 14.16 -2.45
N HIS A 118 -3.87 12.93 -1.94
CA HIS A 118 -3.01 12.43 -0.87
C HIS A 118 -1.52 12.36 -1.24
N HIS A 119 -1.22 12.14 -2.53
CA HIS A 119 0.16 12.04 -3.02
C HIS A 119 0.69 13.31 -3.70
N LEU A 120 -0.12 14.38 -3.77
CA LEU A 120 0.24 15.66 -4.38
C LEU A 120 0.62 15.53 -5.86
N LEU A 121 -0.20 14.81 -6.64
CA LEU A 121 0.13 14.40 -8.01
C LEU A 121 -0.51 15.22 -9.12
N TYR A 122 -1.44 16.12 -8.81
CA TYR A 122 -2.08 16.92 -9.84
C TYR A 122 -1.13 17.90 -10.52
N ASP A 123 -1.22 17.95 -11.85
CA ASP A 123 -0.72 19.06 -12.63
C ASP A 123 -1.75 20.20 -12.55
N THR A 124 -1.59 21.05 -11.54
CA THR A 124 -2.58 22.05 -11.11
C THR A 124 -3.06 23.04 -12.17
N PRO A 125 -2.28 23.38 -13.23
CA PRO A 125 -2.78 24.21 -14.32
C PRO A 125 -3.88 23.56 -15.17
N VAL A 126 -3.99 22.23 -15.17
CA VAL A 126 -4.93 21.48 -16.05
C VAL A 126 -5.82 20.47 -15.32
N SER A 127 -5.52 20.17 -14.05
CA SER A 127 -6.23 19.18 -13.23
C SER A 127 -6.07 19.53 -11.74
N PRO A 128 -7.00 19.16 -10.85
CA PRO A 128 -8.25 18.46 -11.08
C PRO A 128 -9.33 19.32 -11.73
N THR A 129 -10.35 18.66 -12.28
CA THR A 129 -11.61 19.28 -12.71
C THR A 129 -12.76 18.62 -11.99
N PHE A 130 -13.56 19.39 -11.27
CA PHE A 130 -14.75 18.91 -10.54
C PHE A 130 -16.03 19.34 -11.26
N ASP A 131 -16.39 18.59 -12.30
CA ASP A 131 -17.57 18.81 -13.15
C ASP A 131 -18.71 17.83 -12.84
N ASP A 132 -19.75 17.80 -13.70
CA ASP A 132 -20.88 16.87 -13.57
C ASP A 132 -20.46 15.40 -13.60
N ARG A 133 -19.36 15.08 -14.29
CA ARG A 133 -18.81 13.72 -14.29
C ARG A 133 -18.28 13.38 -12.90
N PHE A 134 -17.49 14.26 -12.31
CA PHE A 134 -17.00 14.07 -10.94
C PHE A 134 -18.16 13.91 -9.93
N ARG A 135 -19.24 14.69 -10.07
CA ARG A 135 -20.42 14.57 -9.18
C ARG A 135 -21.06 13.18 -9.25
N ARG A 136 -21.21 12.59 -10.44
CA ARG A 136 -21.67 11.19 -10.59
C ARG A 136 -20.71 10.15 -10.01
N GLU A 137 -19.41 10.41 -10.12
CA GLU A 137 -18.38 9.57 -9.51
C GLU A 137 -18.47 9.62 -7.97
N TRP A 138 -18.68 10.82 -7.41
CA TRP A 138 -18.87 11.04 -5.98
C TRP A 138 -20.13 10.36 -5.41
N GLU A 139 -21.27 10.45 -6.11
CA GLU A 139 -22.49 9.70 -5.75
C GLU A 139 -22.22 8.19 -5.69
N SER A 140 -21.45 7.68 -6.65
CA SER A 140 -21.07 6.26 -6.68
C SER A 140 -20.12 5.89 -5.55
N TYR A 141 -19.18 6.77 -5.18
CA TYR A 141 -18.30 6.58 -4.03
C TYR A 141 -19.07 6.56 -2.70
N THR A 142 -20.10 7.40 -2.58
CA THR A 142 -21.02 7.40 -1.43
C THR A 142 -21.82 6.10 -1.37
N ALA A 143 -22.42 5.66 -2.48
CA ALA A 143 -23.15 4.39 -2.56
C ALA A 143 -22.27 3.17 -2.27
N TYR A 144 -21.03 3.17 -2.78
CA TYR A 144 -20.02 2.15 -2.51
C TYR A 144 -19.72 2.06 -1.00
N ASN A 145 -19.43 3.18 -0.34
CA ASN A 145 -19.18 3.20 1.11
C ASN A 145 -20.42 2.77 1.92
N ALA A 146 -21.62 3.18 1.50
CA ALA A 146 -22.86 2.78 2.14
C ALA A 146 -23.10 1.25 2.07
N ALA A 147 -22.78 0.60 0.95
CA ALA A 147 -22.88 -0.85 0.81
C ALA A 147 -21.98 -1.58 1.82
N PHE A 148 -20.76 -1.10 2.03
CA PHE A 148 -19.86 -1.63 3.06
C PHE A 148 -20.41 -1.40 4.47
N ALA A 149 -20.86 -0.19 4.79
CA ALA A 149 -21.42 0.13 6.11
C ALA A 149 -22.66 -0.73 6.43
N GLN A 150 -23.55 -0.94 5.45
CA GLN A 150 -24.73 -1.80 5.60
C GLN A 150 -24.34 -3.27 5.82
N ALA A 151 -23.39 -3.79 5.05
CA ALA A 151 -22.90 -5.16 5.20
C ALA A 151 -22.25 -5.38 6.57
N LEU A 152 -21.45 -4.43 7.05
CA LEU A 152 -20.84 -4.47 8.39
C LEU A 152 -21.90 -4.42 9.49
N ALA A 153 -22.89 -3.52 9.37
CA ALA A 153 -23.97 -3.39 10.35
C ALA A 153 -24.79 -4.68 10.50
N ALA A 154 -24.98 -5.42 9.40
CA ALA A 154 -25.72 -6.68 9.37
C ALA A 154 -24.91 -7.88 9.92
N GLU A 155 -23.58 -7.89 9.76
CA GLU A 155 -22.73 -8.98 10.29
C GLU A 155 -22.36 -8.79 11.77
N ALA A 156 -22.27 -7.54 12.24
CA ALA A 156 -21.69 -7.21 13.52
C ALA A 156 -22.58 -7.58 14.73
N ALA A 157 -21.99 -8.29 15.70
CA ALA A 157 -22.57 -8.47 17.02
C ALA A 157 -22.72 -7.12 17.77
N PRO A 158 -23.57 -7.04 18.81
CA PRO A 158 -23.59 -5.88 19.71
C PRO A 158 -22.21 -5.59 20.30
N GLY A 159 -21.73 -4.36 20.15
CA GLY A 159 -20.42 -3.92 20.68
C GLY A 159 -19.18 -4.48 19.96
N ALA A 160 -19.35 -5.06 18.76
CA ALA A 160 -18.25 -5.63 17.99
C ALA A 160 -17.17 -4.60 17.61
N ALA A 161 -15.94 -5.09 17.42
CA ALA A 161 -14.84 -4.30 16.89
C ALA A 161 -14.84 -4.35 15.36
N VAL A 162 -14.77 -3.18 14.71
CA VAL A 162 -14.78 -3.07 13.25
C VAL A 162 -13.57 -2.28 12.77
N LEU A 163 -12.71 -2.91 11.97
CA LEU A 163 -11.51 -2.30 11.39
C LEU A 163 -11.72 -2.02 9.90
N ILE A 164 -11.91 -0.76 9.55
CA ILE A 164 -12.14 -0.27 8.19
C ILE A 164 -10.82 0.19 7.59
N GLN A 165 -10.47 -0.35 6.42
CA GLN A 165 -9.15 -0.19 5.84
C GLN A 165 -9.18 0.71 4.61
N ASP A 166 -8.35 1.75 4.68
CA ASP A 166 -7.86 2.59 3.60
C ASP A 166 -8.83 3.64 3.02
N TYR A 167 -8.29 4.51 2.15
CA TYR A 167 -8.99 5.67 1.56
C TYR A 167 -10.18 5.29 0.66
N HIS A 168 -10.31 4.02 0.29
CA HIS A 168 -11.47 3.52 -0.46
C HIS A 168 -12.76 3.61 0.38
N LEU A 169 -12.61 3.46 1.71
CA LEU A 169 -13.71 3.32 2.65
C LEU A 169 -13.77 4.49 3.65
N SER A 170 -13.35 5.69 3.25
CA SER A 170 -13.26 6.84 4.15
C SER A 170 -14.61 7.33 4.69
N LEU A 171 -15.73 7.04 4.02
CA LEU A 171 -17.07 7.45 4.48
C LEU A 171 -17.74 6.37 5.34
N ALA A 172 -17.29 5.13 5.22
CA ALA A 172 -17.90 3.99 5.90
C ALA A 172 -17.95 4.10 7.44
N PRO A 173 -16.96 4.68 8.15
CA PRO A 173 -17.03 4.75 9.62
C PRO A 173 -18.20 5.57 10.14
N ASP A 174 -18.44 6.77 9.59
CA ASP A 174 -19.59 7.61 9.98
C ASP A 174 -20.94 7.00 9.57
N LEU A 175 -21.01 6.45 8.35
CA LEU A 175 -22.21 5.75 7.89
C LEU A 175 -22.55 4.55 8.79
N LEU A 176 -21.54 3.77 9.18
CA LEU A 176 -21.71 2.64 10.09
C LEU A 176 -22.09 3.11 11.50
N ARG A 177 -21.46 4.17 12.00
CA ARG A 177 -21.77 4.77 13.30
C ARG A 177 -23.24 5.20 13.39
N ALA A 178 -23.78 5.77 12.33
CA ALA A 178 -25.20 6.16 12.26
C ALA A 178 -26.15 4.96 12.32
N LEU A 179 -25.78 3.84 11.70
CA LEU A 179 -26.57 2.59 11.72
C LEU A 179 -26.44 1.84 13.05
N ARG A 180 -25.25 1.86 13.65
CA ARG A 180 -24.86 1.03 14.79
C ARG A 180 -24.00 1.82 15.78
N PRO A 181 -24.63 2.66 16.62
CA PRO A 181 -23.91 3.50 17.57
C PRO A 181 -23.20 2.71 18.69
N ASP A 182 -23.48 1.41 18.81
CA ASP A 182 -22.88 0.52 19.81
C ASP A 182 -21.48 -0.02 19.43
N LEU A 183 -21.09 0.05 18.16
CA LEU A 183 -19.86 -0.58 17.67
C LEU A 183 -18.59 0.19 18.06
N ARG A 184 -17.46 -0.51 18.08
CA ARG A 184 -16.13 0.08 18.28
C ARG A 184 -15.43 0.11 16.93
N ILE A 185 -15.26 1.30 16.37
CA ILE A 185 -14.89 1.47 14.96
C ILE A 185 -13.48 2.06 14.87
N GLY A 186 -12.61 1.37 14.16
CA GLY A 186 -11.29 1.85 13.74
C GLY A 186 -11.24 2.06 12.24
N HIS A 187 -10.60 3.15 11.80
CA HIS A 187 -10.20 3.37 10.42
C HIS A 187 -8.66 3.41 10.34
N PHE A 188 -8.07 2.89 9.26
CA PHE A 188 -6.62 3.04 9.02
C PHE A 188 -6.34 3.54 7.60
N SER A 189 -5.59 4.64 7.48
CA SER A 189 -5.14 5.19 6.18
C SER A 189 -3.76 4.65 5.79
N HIS A 190 -3.65 3.98 4.65
CA HIS A 190 -2.38 3.41 4.16
C HIS A 190 -1.59 4.35 3.25
N THR A 191 -2.19 5.46 2.84
CA THR A 191 -1.57 6.50 2.02
C THR A 191 -0.97 7.61 2.89
N PRO A 192 -0.17 8.52 2.32
CA PRO A 192 0.10 9.79 2.96
C PRO A 192 -1.20 10.57 3.18
N TRP A 193 -1.13 11.62 4.00
CA TRP A 193 -2.17 12.63 4.04
C TRP A 193 -1.68 13.94 3.43
N ALA A 194 -2.56 14.62 2.70
CA ALA A 194 -2.25 15.89 2.06
C ALA A 194 -2.28 17.01 3.11
N PRO A 195 -1.39 18.00 3.04
CA PRO A 195 -1.50 19.16 3.92
C PRO A 195 -2.75 20.00 3.56
N PRO A 196 -3.30 20.81 4.48
CA PRO A 196 -4.56 21.52 4.28
C PRO A 196 -4.64 22.33 2.99
N GLU A 197 -3.56 23.01 2.61
CA GLU A 197 -3.47 23.85 1.41
C GLU A 197 -3.69 23.06 0.11
N TYR A 198 -3.27 21.80 0.06
CA TYR A 198 -3.48 20.93 -1.10
C TYR A 198 -4.81 20.19 -1.00
N TYR A 199 -5.21 19.81 0.21
CA TYR A 199 -6.47 19.12 0.47
C TYR A 199 -7.70 19.97 0.08
N ARG A 200 -7.63 21.29 0.29
CA ARG A 200 -8.67 22.27 -0.10
C ARG A 200 -8.91 22.39 -1.61
N MET A 201 -8.17 21.67 -2.45
CA MET A 201 -8.57 21.54 -3.86
C MET A 201 -9.86 20.75 -4.01
N LEU A 202 -10.16 19.79 -3.12
CA LEU A 202 -11.44 19.08 -3.13
C LEU A 202 -12.60 20.08 -2.96
N PRO A 203 -13.75 19.89 -3.62
CA PRO A 203 -14.95 20.64 -3.30
C PRO A 203 -15.25 20.57 -1.80
N ASP A 204 -15.66 21.69 -1.19
CA ASP A 204 -15.82 21.79 0.27
C ASP A 204 -16.71 20.68 0.85
N ASP A 205 -17.80 20.35 0.16
CA ASP A 205 -18.73 19.29 0.56
C ASP A 205 -18.09 17.89 0.54
N VAL A 206 -17.20 17.64 -0.43
CA VAL A 206 -16.47 16.38 -0.59
C VAL A 206 -15.37 16.26 0.46
N GLY A 207 -14.55 17.31 0.63
CA GLY A 207 -13.49 17.34 1.63
C GLY A 207 -14.06 17.17 3.04
N ALA A 208 -15.13 17.88 3.36
CA ALA A 208 -15.81 17.76 4.65
C ALA A 208 -16.39 16.35 4.87
N ALA A 209 -16.98 15.75 3.84
CA ALA A 209 -17.53 14.40 3.93
C ALA A 209 -16.46 13.33 4.18
N VAL A 210 -15.31 13.40 3.51
CA VAL A 210 -14.19 12.46 3.74
C VAL A 210 -13.64 12.57 5.17
N LEU A 211 -13.42 13.79 5.65
CA LEU A 211 -12.93 14.01 7.02
C LEU A 211 -13.95 13.55 8.07
N THR A 212 -15.21 13.95 7.92
CA THR A 212 -16.30 13.55 8.82
C THR A 212 -16.49 12.04 8.81
N GLY A 213 -16.42 11.42 7.63
CA GLY A 213 -16.47 9.99 7.42
C GLY A 213 -15.49 9.23 8.31
N ILE A 214 -14.22 9.66 8.33
CA ILE A 214 -13.18 9.05 9.16
C ILE A 214 -13.39 9.37 10.65
N LEU A 215 -13.83 10.59 10.99
CA LEU A 215 -14.15 10.99 12.38
C LEU A 215 -15.39 10.27 12.96
N GLY A 216 -16.14 9.52 12.15
CA GLY A 216 -17.13 8.56 12.64
C GLY A 216 -16.50 7.43 13.48
N ALA A 217 -15.22 7.14 13.25
CA ALA A 217 -14.45 6.14 13.98
C ALA A 217 -14.06 6.62 15.39
N ASP A 218 -13.89 5.67 16.31
CA ASP A 218 -13.32 5.92 17.64
C ASP A 218 -11.79 6.02 17.57
N ARG A 219 -11.18 5.32 16.59
CA ARG A 219 -9.75 5.36 16.26
C ARG A 219 -9.52 5.65 14.79
N ALA A 220 -8.58 6.54 14.48
CA ALA A 220 -8.08 6.75 13.11
C ALA A 220 -6.54 6.55 13.07
N GLY A 221 -6.09 5.50 12.42
CA GLY A 221 -4.69 5.09 12.35
C GLY A 221 -3.98 5.56 11.08
N PHE A 222 -2.69 5.87 11.23
CA PHE A 222 -1.81 6.32 10.15
C PHE A 222 -0.43 5.67 10.27
N LEU A 223 0.31 5.63 9.16
CA LEU A 223 1.65 5.02 9.11
C LEU A 223 2.75 5.86 9.76
N THR A 224 2.56 7.18 9.85
CA THR A 224 3.54 8.09 10.47
C THR A 224 2.84 9.23 11.21
N ARG A 225 3.52 9.82 12.20
CA ARG A 225 2.97 10.96 12.95
C ARG A 225 2.68 12.17 12.07
N ARG A 226 3.49 12.43 11.04
CA ARG A 226 3.23 13.54 10.11
C ARG A 226 1.96 13.36 9.29
N TRP A 227 1.58 12.12 8.96
CA TRP A 227 0.33 11.83 8.25
C TRP A 227 -0.87 12.01 9.17
N ALA A 228 -0.77 11.53 10.42
CA ALA A 228 -1.81 11.75 11.44
C ALA A 228 -2.03 13.25 11.72
N LEU A 229 -0.95 14.03 11.84
CA LEU A 229 -1.06 15.47 12.06
C LEU A 229 -1.62 16.21 10.84
N ALA A 230 -1.22 15.85 9.62
CA ALA A 230 -1.80 16.47 8.43
C ALA A 230 -3.31 16.19 8.32
N PHE A 231 -3.77 15.01 8.72
CA PHE A 231 -5.21 14.73 8.86
C PHE A 231 -5.87 15.63 9.90
N ALA A 232 -5.30 15.70 11.10
CA ALA A 232 -5.81 16.56 12.17
C ALA A 232 -5.91 18.02 11.71
N ASP A 233 -4.85 18.52 11.06
CA ASP A 233 -4.78 19.88 10.52
C ASP A 233 -5.92 20.13 9.51
N CYS A 234 -6.18 19.20 8.59
CA CYS A 234 -7.33 19.28 7.69
C CYS A 234 -8.68 19.31 8.45
N CYS A 235 -8.83 18.52 9.52
CA CYS A 235 -10.04 18.55 10.35
C CYS A 235 -10.26 19.91 11.03
N ALA A 236 -9.23 20.53 11.60
CA ALA A 236 -9.37 21.89 12.14
C ALA A 236 -9.70 22.89 11.03
N ASP A 237 -8.97 22.82 9.93
CA ASP A 237 -9.01 23.81 8.86
C ASP A 237 -10.30 23.81 8.04
N LEU A 238 -10.96 22.66 7.87
CA LEU A 238 -12.17 22.50 7.06
C LEU A 238 -13.43 22.28 7.89
N LEU A 239 -13.31 21.65 9.06
CA LEU A 239 -14.48 21.34 9.92
C LEU A 239 -14.55 22.21 11.18
N GLY A 240 -13.51 22.99 11.48
CA GLY A 240 -13.42 23.71 12.76
C GLY A 240 -13.25 22.76 13.96
N ALA A 241 -12.70 21.56 13.74
CA ALA A 241 -12.48 20.58 14.79
C ALA A 241 -11.40 21.04 15.79
N GLU A 242 -11.57 20.66 17.05
CA GLU A 242 -10.56 20.90 18.10
C GLU A 242 -9.50 19.80 18.03
N ILE A 243 -8.21 20.18 18.06
CA ILE A 243 -7.09 19.23 18.01
C ILE A 243 -6.30 19.30 19.32
N ASP A 244 -6.04 18.15 19.91
CA ASP A 244 -4.95 17.99 20.88
C ASP A 244 -3.80 17.24 20.21
N ARG A 245 -2.70 17.95 19.94
CA ARG A 245 -1.54 17.39 19.22
C ARG A 245 -0.67 16.48 20.10
N ASP A 246 -0.76 16.62 21.41
CA ASP A 246 0.03 15.85 22.38
C ASP A 246 -0.71 14.56 22.70
N ALA A 247 -2.01 14.63 22.94
CA ALA A 247 -2.87 13.46 23.11
C ALA A 247 -3.23 12.77 21.78
N LEU A 248 -2.91 13.41 20.64
CA LEU A 248 -3.27 12.99 19.29
C LEU A 248 -4.78 12.71 19.18
N THR A 249 -5.60 13.72 19.48
CA THR A 249 -7.05 13.61 19.37
C THR A 249 -7.64 14.73 18.50
N VAL A 250 -8.77 14.41 17.85
CA VAL A 250 -9.57 15.36 17.09
C VAL A 250 -10.99 15.27 17.62
N THR A 251 -11.55 16.41 18.06
CA THR A 251 -12.92 16.52 18.54
C THR A 251 -13.75 17.35 17.57
N HIS A 252 -14.81 16.74 17.05
CA HIS A 252 -15.72 17.37 16.10
C HIS A 252 -17.16 16.96 16.44
N ALA A 253 -18.08 17.93 16.42
CA ALA A 253 -19.51 17.70 16.71
C ALA A 253 -19.78 16.90 18.02
N GLY A 254 -18.98 17.17 19.07
CA GLY A 254 -19.12 16.51 20.38
C GLY A 254 -18.58 15.09 20.48
N ARG A 255 -17.93 14.58 19.43
CA ARG A 255 -17.23 13.28 19.42
C ARG A 255 -15.73 13.47 19.33
N THR A 256 -14.97 12.67 20.07
CA THR A 256 -13.51 12.67 20.03
C THR A 256 -13.00 11.38 19.39
N THR A 257 -12.30 11.52 18.27
CA THR A 257 -11.54 10.43 17.62
C THR A 257 -10.09 10.49 18.10
N ARG A 258 -9.54 9.35 18.53
CA ARG A 258 -8.12 9.27 18.90
C ARG A 258 -7.31 8.79 17.71
N LEU A 259 -6.25 9.50 17.37
CA LEU A 259 -5.35 9.14 16.29
C LEU A 259 -4.32 8.10 16.76
N GLY A 260 -3.97 7.18 15.87
CA GLY A 260 -2.95 6.16 16.10
C GLY A 260 -1.82 6.25 15.07
N VAL A 261 -0.59 5.93 15.47
CA VAL A 261 0.56 5.87 14.57
C VAL A 261 1.16 4.46 14.63
N HIS A 262 1.00 3.70 13.56
CA HIS A 262 1.46 2.31 13.47
C HIS A 262 2.22 2.11 12.16
N GLY A 263 3.55 2.22 12.20
CA GLY A 263 4.43 2.04 11.05
C GLY A 263 4.56 0.58 10.66
N LEU A 264 3.78 0.13 9.66
CA LEU A 264 3.78 -1.27 9.20
C LEU A 264 5.21 -1.73 8.86
N GLY A 265 5.63 -2.83 9.47
CA GLY A 265 6.91 -3.49 9.26
C GLY A 265 6.85 -4.70 8.33
N ALA A 266 8.02 -5.27 8.06
CA ALA A 266 8.20 -6.47 7.27
C ALA A 266 8.03 -7.74 8.13
N ASP A 267 7.48 -8.81 7.52
CA ASP A 267 7.46 -10.15 8.11
C ASP A 267 8.80 -10.85 7.82
N ALA A 268 9.70 -10.82 8.81
CA ALA A 268 11.07 -11.28 8.62
C ALA A 268 11.18 -12.76 8.31
N ASP A 269 10.39 -13.58 9.01
CA ASP A 269 10.49 -15.04 8.93
C ASP A 269 9.91 -15.52 7.60
N PHE A 270 8.74 -15.00 7.22
CA PHE A 270 8.17 -15.26 5.90
C PHE A 270 9.11 -14.83 4.77
N LEU A 271 9.67 -13.61 4.84
CA LEU A 271 10.51 -13.09 3.76
C LEU A 271 11.80 -13.90 3.61
N ARG A 272 12.47 -14.27 4.71
CA ARG A 272 13.69 -15.08 4.66
C ARG A 272 13.40 -16.47 4.12
N GLU A 273 12.36 -17.14 4.59
CA GLU A 273 11.95 -18.45 4.06
C GLU A 273 11.65 -18.36 2.55
N ARG A 274 10.80 -17.42 2.17
CA ARG A 274 10.34 -17.26 0.79
C ARG A 274 11.48 -16.89 -0.17
N ALA A 275 12.43 -16.06 0.27
CA ALA A 275 13.56 -15.59 -0.53
C ALA A 275 14.65 -16.67 -0.76
N HIS A 276 14.60 -17.77 -0.01
CA HIS A 276 15.50 -18.93 -0.18
C HIS A 276 14.80 -20.16 -0.77
N ARG A 277 13.64 -19.98 -1.43
CA ARG A 277 13.00 -21.05 -2.19
C ARG A 277 13.69 -21.29 -3.54
N PRO A 278 13.60 -22.52 -4.11
CA PRO A 278 14.28 -22.87 -5.36
C PRO A 278 13.93 -21.98 -6.56
N ASP A 279 12.70 -21.46 -6.62
CA ASP A 279 12.27 -20.54 -7.67
C ASP A 279 13.00 -19.20 -7.60
N VAL A 280 13.26 -18.69 -6.40
CA VAL A 280 14.05 -17.46 -6.17
C VAL A 280 15.52 -17.71 -6.46
N ASP A 281 16.08 -18.83 -6.03
CA ASP A 281 17.48 -19.18 -6.32
C ASP A 281 17.73 -19.28 -7.83
N ALA A 282 16.78 -19.86 -8.59
CA ALA A 282 16.86 -19.90 -10.04
C ALA A 282 16.83 -18.49 -10.66
N ARG A 283 15.98 -17.58 -10.15
CA ARG A 283 15.95 -16.17 -10.58
C ARG A 283 17.22 -15.42 -10.20
N LEU A 284 17.79 -15.68 -9.03
CA LEU A 284 19.04 -15.09 -8.56
C LEU A 284 20.22 -15.50 -9.43
N ALA A 285 20.31 -16.78 -9.81
CA ALA A 285 21.34 -17.25 -10.73
C ALA A 285 21.27 -16.53 -12.09
N SER A 286 20.06 -16.43 -12.65
CA SER A 286 19.84 -15.70 -13.91
C SER A 286 20.18 -14.21 -13.81
N LEU A 287 19.85 -13.56 -12.70
CA LEU A 287 20.22 -12.15 -12.47
C LEU A 287 21.74 -11.98 -12.33
N LYS A 288 22.42 -12.86 -11.59
CA LYS A 288 23.88 -12.82 -11.44
C LYS A 288 24.59 -12.99 -12.79
N GLU A 289 24.10 -13.89 -13.65
CA GLU A 289 24.63 -14.07 -15.01
C GLU A 289 24.46 -12.79 -15.85
N ALA A 290 23.27 -12.18 -15.83
CA ALA A 290 23.00 -10.95 -16.58
C ALA A 290 23.82 -9.74 -16.09
N VAL A 291 24.06 -9.63 -14.78
CA VAL A 291 24.84 -8.54 -14.17
C VAL A 291 26.34 -8.73 -14.38
N GLY A 292 26.83 -9.97 -14.28
CA GLY A 292 28.25 -10.28 -14.22
C GLY A 292 28.90 -9.82 -12.91
N ASP A 293 30.22 -9.64 -12.91
CA ASP A 293 30.99 -9.16 -11.74
C ASP A 293 30.89 -7.63 -11.58
N ARG A 294 29.66 -7.15 -11.30
CA ARG A 294 29.33 -5.72 -11.20
C ARG A 294 28.47 -5.45 -9.98
N ARG A 295 28.55 -4.21 -9.48
CA ARG A 295 27.67 -3.71 -8.42
C ARG A 295 26.23 -3.60 -8.94
N THR A 296 25.26 -3.69 -8.04
CA THR A 296 23.84 -3.51 -8.38
C THR A 296 23.17 -2.36 -7.65
N ILE A 297 22.42 -1.54 -8.40
CA ILE A 297 21.43 -0.60 -7.84
C ILE A 297 20.05 -1.19 -8.15
N VAL A 298 19.26 -1.46 -7.13
CA VAL A 298 17.97 -2.14 -7.26
C VAL A 298 16.84 -1.21 -6.85
N ARG A 299 15.77 -1.21 -7.64
CA ARG A 299 14.46 -0.68 -7.25
C ARG A 299 13.36 -1.64 -7.69
N VAL A 300 12.39 -1.89 -6.82
CA VAL A 300 11.25 -2.75 -7.14
C VAL A 300 9.97 -1.97 -6.91
N ASP A 301 9.43 -1.37 -7.97
CA ASP A 301 8.23 -0.57 -7.89
C ASP A 301 7.23 -0.96 -8.98
N ARG A 302 5.96 -0.65 -8.75
CA ARG A 302 5.02 -0.47 -9.86
C ARG A 302 5.32 0.86 -10.55
N THR A 303 4.99 1.01 -11.83
CA THR A 303 5.03 2.29 -12.56
C THR A 303 3.92 3.22 -12.09
N GLU A 304 4.06 3.61 -10.83
CA GLU A 304 3.20 4.51 -10.10
C GLU A 304 3.87 5.90 -10.07
N LEU A 305 3.09 6.96 -10.29
CA LEU A 305 3.59 8.33 -10.42
C LEU A 305 4.38 8.75 -9.17
N SER A 306 3.90 8.34 -8.00
CA SER A 306 4.51 8.67 -6.71
C SER A 306 5.90 8.04 -6.49
N LYS A 307 6.26 6.98 -7.24
CA LYS A 307 7.50 6.20 -7.05
C LYS A 307 8.75 6.85 -7.64
N ASN A 308 8.59 7.92 -8.42
CA ASN A 308 9.69 8.77 -8.88
C ASN A 308 10.80 8.01 -9.66
N ILE A 309 10.38 7.00 -10.44
CA ILE A 309 11.24 6.16 -11.28
C ILE A 309 12.07 7.01 -12.24
N VAL A 310 11.43 7.92 -12.97
CA VAL A 310 12.10 8.76 -13.98
C VAL A 310 13.29 9.54 -13.37
N ARG A 311 13.10 10.22 -12.22
CA ARG A 311 14.21 10.95 -11.58
C ARG A 311 15.29 10.02 -11.04
N GLY A 312 14.93 8.83 -10.57
CA GLY A 312 15.91 7.81 -10.18
C GLY A 312 16.78 7.36 -11.36
N LEU A 313 16.17 7.14 -12.53
CA LEU A 313 16.92 6.81 -13.75
C LEU A 313 17.79 7.99 -14.24
N LEU A 314 17.28 9.22 -14.16
CA LEU A 314 18.07 10.42 -14.47
C LEU A 314 19.27 10.58 -13.51
N ALA A 315 19.12 10.24 -12.22
CA ALA A 315 20.21 10.26 -11.25
C ALA A 315 21.28 9.22 -11.60
N TYR A 316 20.86 8.01 -12.01
CA TYR A 316 21.78 6.99 -12.50
C TYR A 316 22.51 7.43 -13.77
N ARG A 317 21.80 8.05 -14.73
CA ARG A 317 22.40 8.65 -15.93
C ARG A 317 23.44 9.72 -15.56
N HIS A 318 23.11 10.58 -14.60
CA HIS A 318 24.02 11.63 -14.12
C HIS A 318 25.27 11.06 -13.44
N LEU A 319 25.10 10.01 -12.62
CA LEU A 319 26.21 9.26 -12.01
C LEU A 319 27.18 8.75 -13.09
N LEU A 320 26.67 8.05 -14.12
CA LEU A 320 27.52 7.49 -15.18
C LEU A 320 28.27 8.55 -15.99
N ARG A 321 27.69 9.75 -16.17
CA ARG A 321 28.36 10.87 -16.85
C ARG A 321 29.47 11.50 -16.01
N THR A 322 29.20 11.73 -14.73
CA THR A 322 30.07 12.49 -13.83
C THR A 322 31.11 11.63 -13.13
N ARG A 323 30.85 10.33 -12.99
CA ARG A 323 31.70 9.31 -12.37
C ARG A 323 31.94 8.16 -13.34
N PRO A 324 32.73 8.38 -14.41
CA PRO A 324 32.96 7.38 -15.46
C PRO A 324 33.65 6.12 -14.95
N ASP A 325 34.25 6.16 -13.75
CA ASP A 325 34.80 5.00 -13.04
C ASP A 325 33.76 3.94 -12.66
N TRP A 326 32.46 4.26 -12.75
CA TRP A 326 31.37 3.29 -12.61
C TRP A 326 30.93 2.64 -13.93
N GLN A 327 31.31 3.19 -15.10
CA GLN A 327 30.94 2.60 -16.38
C GLN A 327 31.55 1.21 -16.51
N GLY A 328 30.73 0.23 -16.90
CA GLY A 328 31.13 -1.18 -16.95
C GLY A 328 31.26 -1.86 -15.59
N ARG A 329 31.00 -1.18 -14.46
CA ARG A 329 31.18 -1.71 -13.09
C ARG A 329 29.91 -1.73 -12.23
N VAL A 330 28.83 -1.12 -12.71
CA VAL A 330 27.52 -1.12 -12.04
C VAL A 330 26.40 -1.41 -13.03
N VAL A 331 25.32 -2.03 -12.55
CA VAL A 331 24.07 -2.23 -13.29
C VAL A 331 22.90 -1.75 -12.45
N HIS A 332 22.03 -0.93 -13.03
CA HIS A 332 20.77 -0.57 -12.40
C HIS A 332 19.67 -1.55 -12.83
N ILE A 333 19.14 -2.31 -11.88
CA ILE A 333 18.00 -3.20 -12.08
C ILE A 333 16.73 -2.46 -11.62
N ALA A 334 15.86 -2.16 -12.58
CA ALA A 334 14.60 -1.47 -12.32
C ALA A 334 13.43 -2.37 -12.69
N PHE A 335 12.58 -2.65 -11.71
CA PHE A 335 11.28 -3.25 -11.96
C PHE A 335 10.25 -2.12 -12.07
N ALA A 336 9.48 -2.19 -13.14
CA ALA A 336 8.54 -1.18 -13.59
C ALA A 336 7.26 -1.90 -14.05
N TYR A 337 6.57 -2.53 -13.11
CA TYR A 337 5.32 -3.25 -13.40
C TYR A 337 4.20 -2.25 -13.65
N PRO A 338 3.42 -2.37 -14.73
CA PRO A 338 2.33 -1.43 -15.00
C PRO A 338 1.38 -1.34 -13.80
N SER A 339 1.23 -0.14 -13.23
CA SER A 339 0.33 0.07 -12.08
C SER A 339 -1.13 0.07 -12.52
N ARG A 340 -1.46 0.89 -13.52
CA ARG A 340 -2.82 1.11 -14.02
C ARG A 340 -2.76 1.40 -15.52
N HIS A 341 -3.58 0.71 -16.31
CA HIS A 341 -3.62 0.89 -17.77
C HIS A 341 -4.67 1.91 -18.22
N ASP A 342 -5.70 2.14 -17.41
CA ASP A 342 -6.88 2.90 -17.83
C ASP A 342 -6.66 4.42 -17.76
N LEU A 343 -5.70 4.88 -16.96
CA LEU A 343 -5.39 6.31 -16.78
C LEU A 343 -4.30 6.81 -17.75
N PRO A 344 -4.55 7.89 -18.52
CA PRO A 344 -3.57 8.47 -19.44
C PRO A 344 -2.21 8.79 -18.80
N GLU A 345 -2.20 9.41 -17.61
CA GLU A 345 -1.02 9.85 -16.89
C GLU A 345 -0.07 8.68 -16.59
N TYR A 346 -0.62 7.50 -16.31
CA TYR A 346 0.15 6.28 -16.04
C TYR A 346 0.76 5.67 -17.30
N ARG A 347 0.04 5.73 -18.43
CA ARG A 347 0.57 5.30 -19.72
C ARG A 347 1.73 6.19 -20.15
N GLU A 348 1.58 7.51 -20.01
CA GLU A 348 2.61 8.48 -20.30
C GLU A 348 3.85 8.31 -19.41
N TYR A 349 3.63 8.08 -18.12
CA TYR A 349 4.72 7.82 -17.18
C TYR A 349 5.46 6.52 -17.48
N THR A 350 4.73 5.44 -17.77
CA THR A 350 5.33 4.16 -18.17
C THR A 350 6.16 4.32 -19.45
N ALA A 351 5.65 5.07 -20.44
CA ALA A 351 6.41 5.40 -21.64
C ALA A 351 7.65 6.26 -21.35
N ALA A 352 7.57 7.21 -20.40
CA ALA A 352 8.71 8.01 -19.97
C ALA A 352 9.80 7.17 -19.29
N VAL A 353 9.42 6.22 -18.44
CA VAL A 353 10.35 5.26 -17.83
C VAL A 353 11.06 4.44 -18.90
N GLN A 354 10.29 3.88 -19.86
CA GLN A 354 10.86 3.12 -20.98
C GLN A 354 11.80 3.97 -21.84
N ARG A 355 11.45 5.22 -22.18
CA ARG A 355 12.33 6.10 -22.96
C ARG A 355 13.66 6.34 -22.27
N ILE A 356 13.65 6.77 -21.00
CA ILE A 356 14.90 7.04 -20.26
C ILE A 356 15.74 5.76 -20.10
N ALA A 357 15.11 4.61 -19.87
CA ALA A 357 15.80 3.33 -19.82
C ALA A 357 16.55 3.00 -21.13
N HIS A 358 15.90 3.22 -22.29
CA HIS A 358 16.54 3.04 -23.60
C HIS A 358 17.67 4.06 -23.79
N GLU A 359 17.43 5.34 -23.53
CA GLU A 359 18.45 6.39 -23.68
C GLU A 359 19.72 6.11 -22.86
N ILE A 360 19.60 5.56 -21.64
CA ILE A 360 20.75 5.18 -20.81
C ILE A 360 21.52 4.02 -21.47
N ASN A 361 20.82 3.00 -21.93
CA ASN A 361 21.45 1.85 -22.58
C ASN A 361 22.10 2.23 -23.93
N ASP A 362 21.48 3.12 -24.70
CA ASP A 362 22.04 3.61 -25.97
C ASP A 362 23.27 4.48 -25.74
N GLU A 363 23.29 5.29 -24.68
CA GLU A 363 24.39 6.20 -24.40
C GLU A 363 25.63 5.50 -23.82
N PHE A 364 25.46 4.53 -22.92
CA PHE A 364 26.58 3.91 -22.19
C PHE A 364 26.77 2.42 -22.50
N GLY A 365 25.82 1.78 -23.17
CA GLY A 365 25.87 0.35 -23.45
C GLY A 365 27.03 -0.05 -24.35
N THR A 366 27.56 -1.24 -24.10
CA THR A 366 28.57 -1.88 -24.93
C THR A 366 28.18 -3.33 -25.19
N PRO A 367 28.80 -4.04 -26.15
CA PRO A 367 28.52 -5.46 -26.35
C PRO A 367 28.69 -6.34 -25.10
N ALA A 368 29.50 -5.90 -24.12
CA ALA A 368 29.79 -6.65 -22.88
C ALA A 368 29.08 -6.09 -21.63
N TRP A 369 28.31 -5.01 -21.75
CA TRP A 369 27.68 -4.35 -20.61
C TRP A 369 26.39 -3.63 -21.00
N GLN A 370 25.30 -4.02 -20.34
CA GLN A 370 24.03 -3.31 -20.36
C GLN A 370 23.89 -2.52 -19.03
N PRO A 371 23.98 -1.18 -19.05
CA PRO A 371 23.95 -0.36 -17.84
C PRO A 371 22.66 -0.49 -17.03
N LEU A 372 21.53 -0.72 -17.70
CA LEU A 372 20.21 -0.77 -17.07
C LEU A 372 19.39 -1.97 -17.57
N ILE A 373 18.91 -2.78 -16.62
CA ILE A 373 18.01 -3.90 -16.86
C ILE A 373 16.61 -3.48 -16.40
N LEU A 374 15.69 -3.36 -17.36
CA LEU A 374 14.29 -3.02 -17.10
C LEU A 374 13.41 -4.27 -17.16
N HIS A 375 12.68 -4.54 -16.08
CA HIS A 375 11.67 -5.60 -16.04
C HIS A 375 10.26 -5.01 -15.93
N VAL A 376 9.37 -5.41 -16.84
CA VAL A 376 7.99 -4.87 -16.92
C VAL A 376 6.89 -5.86 -16.52
N ASN A 377 7.24 -7.13 -16.27
CA ASN A 377 6.29 -8.18 -15.91
C ASN A 377 6.40 -8.55 -14.44
N ASP A 378 5.27 -8.52 -13.71
CA ASP A 378 5.23 -8.86 -12.28
C ASP A 378 5.72 -10.30 -12.04
N ASP A 379 6.80 -10.44 -11.27
CA ASP A 379 7.48 -11.70 -10.95
C ASP A 379 8.05 -11.55 -9.54
N PHE A 380 7.22 -11.88 -8.54
CA PHE A 380 7.61 -11.79 -7.13
C PHE A 380 8.89 -12.59 -6.79
N PRO A 381 9.08 -13.84 -7.25
CA PRO A 381 10.35 -14.55 -7.06
C PRO A 381 11.57 -13.76 -7.59
N ARG A 382 11.44 -13.10 -8.75
CA ARG A 382 12.52 -12.27 -9.31
C ARG A 382 12.77 -11.01 -8.50
N SER A 383 11.73 -10.41 -7.92
CA SER A 383 11.87 -9.28 -7.00
C SER A 383 12.69 -9.65 -5.76
N LEU A 384 12.38 -10.79 -5.13
CA LEU A 384 13.15 -11.30 -3.98
C LEU A 384 14.59 -11.63 -4.33
N ALA A 385 14.83 -12.19 -5.53
CA ALA A 385 16.18 -12.42 -6.02
C ALA A 385 16.96 -11.10 -6.17
N ALA A 386 16.32 -10.04 -6.67
CA ALA A 386 16.94 -8.72 -6.75
C ALA A 386 17.21 -8.11 -5.36
N TYR A 387 16.33 -8.31 -4.38
CA TYR A 387 16.55 -7.87 -3.00
C TYR A 387 17.82 -8.50 -2.40
N ARG A 388 17.96 -9.82 -2.57
CA ARG A 388 19.14 -10.57 -2.09
C ARG A 388 20.44 -10.11 -2.74
N LEU A 389 20.37 -9.72 -4.01
CA LEU A 389 21.52 -9.31 -4.83
C LEU A 389 21.95 -7.85 -4.61
N ALA A 390 21.05 -6.98 -4.16
CA ALA A 390 21.24 -5.53 -4.15
C ALA A 390 22.46 -5.06 -3.34
N ASP A 391 23.41 -4.37 -3.97
CA ASP A 391 24.42 -3.58 -3.24
C ASP A 391 23.83 -2.26 -2.74
N VAL A 392 22.94 -1.66 -3.53
CA VAL A 392 22.25 -0.40 -3.24
C VAL A 392 20.76 -0.56 -3.53
N ALA A 393 19.91 -0.15 -2.58
CA ALA A 393 18.47 -0.02 -2.78
C ALA A 393 18.11 1.46 -3.02
N LEU A 394 17.47 1.77 -4.15
CA LEU A 394 16.99 3.13 -4.45
C LEU A 394 15.50 3.22 -4.19
N VAL A 395 15.12 3.83 -3.07
CA VAL A 395 13.72 4.06 -2.69
C VAL A 395 13.47 5.56 -2.59
N ASN A 396 13.16 6.19 -3.71
CA ASN A 396 13.14 7.65 -3.86
C ASN A 396 11.76 8.28 -4.13
N PRO A 397 10.63 7.81 -3.55
CA PRO A 397 9.30 8.33 -3.90
C PRO A 397 9.17 9.83 -3.63
N ILE A 398 8.32 10.51 -4.40
CA ILE A 398 7.97 11.92 -4.15
C ILE A 398 7.04 12.06 -2.94
N ARG A 399 6.25 11.03 -2.64
CA ARG A 399 5.45 10.90 -1.42
C ARG A 399 4.93 9.47 -1.32
N ASP A 400 4.99 8.86 -0.16
CA ASP A 400 4.54 7.46 -0.01
C ASP A 400 4.13 7.16 1.44
N GLY A 401 3.06 6.37 1.60
CA GLY A 401 2.50 6.03 2.91
C GLY A 401 3.48 5.20 3.74
N MET A 402 3.89 4.04 3.21
CA MET A 402 4.92 3.15 3.75
C MET A 402 5.43 2.18 2.67
N ASN A 403 6.57 2.48 2.05
CA ASN A 403 7.15 1.64 1.01
C ASN A 403 7.91 0.49 1.66
N LEU A 404 7.27 -0.67 1.77
CA LEU A 404 7.85 -1.85 2.41
C LEU A 404 9.12 -2.35 1.73
N VAL A 405 9.39 -2.02 0.46
CA VAL A 405 10.65 -2.39 -0.20
C VAL A 405 11.87 -1.87 0.57
N ALA A 406 11.77 -0.69 1.20
CA ALA A 406 12.83 -0.14 2.05
C ALA A 406 13.07 -0.97 3.33
N LYS A 407 12.05 -1.70 3.78
CA LYS A 407 12.07 -2.58 4.95
C LYS A 407 12.42 -4.04 4.57
N GLU A 408 11.98 -4.51 3.41
CA GLU A 408 12.16 -5.87 2.91
C GLU A 408 13.62 -6.14 2.48
N ILE A 409 14.25 -5.21 1.73
CA ILE A 409 15.60 -5.44 1.19
C ILE A 409 16.64 -5.68 2.31
N PRO A 410 16.71 -4.86 3.38
CA PRO A 410 17.67 -5.11 4.46
C PRO A 410 17.46 -6.45 5.17
N VAL A 411 16.23 -6.95 5.23
CA VAL A 411 15.88 -8.20 5.91
C VAL A 411 16.42 -9.43 5.19
N VAL A 412 16.46 -9.40 3.86
CA VAL A 412 16.85 -10.53 3.01
C VAL A 412 18.19 -10.36 2.30
N SER A 413 18.92 -9.26 2.52
CA SER A 413 20.19 -9.01 1.84
C SER A 413 21.26 -10.06 2.21
N ASP A 414 21.85 -10.73 1.21
CA ASP A 414 22.86 -11.78 1.44
C ASP A 414 24.22 -11.18 1.90
N HIS A 415 24.53 -9.93 1.49
CA HIS A 415 25.87 -9.33 1.63
C HIS A 415 25.87 -7.88 2.14
N GLY A 416 24.75 -7.42 2.69
CA GLY A 416 24.50 -6.05 3.09
C GLY A 416 24.13 -5.14 1.91
N CYS A 417 23.21 -4.21 2.16
CA CYS A 417 22.67 -3.29 1.16
C CYS A 417 22.66 -1.86 1.71
N ALA A 418 23.22 -0.91 0.96
CA ALA A 418 23.09 0.51 1.28
C ALA A 418 21.73 1.02 0.82
N LEU A 419 20.96 1.65 1.72
CA LEU A 419 19.64 2.18 1.40
C LEU A 419 19.73 3.68 1.07
N VAL A 420 19.38 4.06 -0.16
CA VAL A 420 19.16 5.45 -0.57
C VAL A 420 17.67 5.75 -0.47
N LEU A 421 17.28 6.64 0.46
CA LEU A 421 15.89 6.82 0.88
C LEU A 421 15.44 8.28 0.74
N SER A 422 14.32 8.49 0.06
CA SER A 422 13.66 9.80 0.03
C SER A 422 13.12 10.20 1.41
N ARG A 423 13.31 11.47 1.79
CA ARG A 423 12.68 12.06 2.98
C ARG A 423 11.15 12.04 2.94
N GLU A 424 10.56 11.86 1.76
CA GLU A 424 9.11 11.79 1.55
C GLU A 424 8.54 10.36 1.62
N ALA A 425 9.39 9.34 1.78
CA ALA A 425 8.94 7.97 2.04
C ALA A 425 8.40 7.84 3.48
N GLY A 426 7.34 7.06 3.70
CA GLY A 426 6.85 6.77 5.05
C GLY A 426 7.91 6.13 5.95
N ALA A 427 8.64 5.16 5.40
CA ALA A 427 9.72 4.46 6.09
C ALA A 427 10.88 5.38 6.52
N PHE A 428 10.96 6.61 5.99
CA PHE A 428 11.94 7.60 6.43
C PHE A 428 11.85 7.88 7.93
N ALA A 429 10.64 7.89 8.50
CA ALA A 429 10.43 8.15 9.92
C ALA A 429 11.15 7.13 10.83
N GLU A 430 11.44 5.93 10.33
CA GLU A 430 12.02 4.83 11.09
C GLU A 430 13.44 4.48 10.62
N LEU A 431 13.79 4.75 9.36
CA LEU A 431 15.02 4.27 8.73
C LEU A 431 16.06 5.36 8.44
N ALA A 432 15.74 6.63 8.67
CA ALA A 432 16.59 7.76 8.27
C ALA A 432 18.01 7.76 8.87
N GLU A 433 18.19 7.26 10.09
CA GLU A 433 19.49 7.27 10.78
C GLU A 433 20.55 6.42 10.04
N ASP A 434 20.12 5.31 9.44
CA ASP A 434 21.01 4.36 8.77
C ASP A 434 20.94 4.43 7.23
N ALA A 435 19.95 5.14 6.67
CA ALA A 435 19.82 5.39 5.24
C ALA A 435 20.63 6.61 4.77
N ILE A 436 20.92 6.67 3.47
CA ILE A 436 21.43 7.87 2.79
C ILE A 436 20.21 8.67 2.30
N THR A 437 19.97 9.81 2.94
CA THR A 437 18.78 10.62 2.69
C THR A 437 18.89 11.40 1.38
N VAL A 438 17.80 11.42 0.60
CA VAL A 438 17.69 12.26 -0.60
C VAL A 438 16.45 13.14 -0.59
N ASN A 439 16.58 14.32 -1.20
CA ASN A 439 15.43 15.09 -1.66
C ASN A 439 14.97 14.47 -2.99
N PRO A 440 13.71 13.99 -3.13
CA PRO A 440 13.29 13.25 -4.32
C PRO A 440 13.30 14.08 -5.61
N TYR A 441 13.38 15.41 -5.52
CA TYR A 441 13.46 16.30 -6.68
C TYR A 441 14.90 16.63 -7.11
N ASP A 442 15.89 16.39 -6.24
CA ASP A 442 17.29 16.71 -6.49
C ASP A 442 18.01 15.51 -7.11
N VAL A 443 18.03 15.49 -8.44
CA VAL A 443 18.65 14.43 -9.25
C VAL A 443 20.16 14.35 -9.02
N VAL A 444 20.83 15.50 -8.84
CA VAL A 444 22.29 15.56 -8.67
C VAL A 444 22.67 15.04 -7.29
N ALA A 445 21.98 15.49 -6.23
CA ALA A 445 22.20 14.96 -4.89
C ALA A 445 21.86 13.46 -4.81
N THR A 446 20.84 13.00 -5.53
CA THR A 446 20.53 11.57 -5.63
C THR A 446 21.67 10.80 -6.30
N ALA A 447 22.30 11.33 -7.34
CA ALA A 447 23.45 10.70 -7.99
C ALA A 447 24.67 10.63 -7.06
N GLU A 448 24.96 11.67 -6.28
CA GLU A 448 26.03 11.64 -5.27
C GLU A 448 25.71 10.66 -4.13
N ALA A 449 24.44 10.55 -3.71
CA ALA A 449 24.01 9.53 -2.76
C ALA A 449 24.20 8.11 -3.30
N LEU A 450 23.94 7.86 -4.59
CA LEU A 450 24.25 6.59 -5.24
C LEU A 450 25.76 6.32 -5.26
N HIS A 451 26.59 7.33 -5.54
CA HIS A 451 28.05 7.20 -5.47
C HIS A 451 28.52 6.84 -4.05
N GLN A 452 28.02 7.55 -3.03
CA GLN A 452 28.28 7.26 -1.62
C GLN A 452 27.86 5.83 -1.25
N ALA A 453 26.68 5.39 -1.70
CA ALA A 453 26.17 4.05 -1.44
C ALA A 453 27.06 2.96 -2.07
N LEU A 454 27.50 3.16 -3.31
CA LEU A 454 28.35 2.21 -4.04
C LEU A 454 29.79 2.14 -3.49
N THR A 455 30.27 3.22 -2.87
CA THR A 455 31.61 3.31 -2.26
C THR A 455 31.63 2.96 -0.76
N MET A 456 30.45 2.71 -0.16
CA MET A 456 30.33 2.40 1.26
C MET A 456 31.17 1.16 1.63
N PRO A 457 32.05 1.25 2.65
CA PRO A 457 32.82 0.12 3.13
C PRO A 457 31.91 -1.05 3.53
N ARG A 458 32.37 -2.28 3.28
CA ARG A 458 31.57 -3.49 3.51
C ARG A 458 31.08 -3.61 4.96
N ASP A 459 31.93 -3.30 5.92
CA ASP A 459 31.61 -3.42 7.35
C ASP A 459 30.57 -2.38 7.76
N GLU A 460 30.72 -1.12 7.31
CA GLU A 460 29.71 -0.07 7.52
C GLU A 460 28.37 -0.46 6.88
N ARG A 461 28.40 -1.00 5.66
CA ARG A 461 27.19 -1.44 4.96
C ARG A 461 26.49 -2.57 5.70
N ALA A 462 27.23 -3.55 6.22
CA ALA A 462 26.68 -4.65 7.00
C ALA A 462 26.06 -4.14 8.32
N ASP A 463 26.74 -3.24 9.02
CA ASP A 463 26.25 -2.65 10.27
C ASP A 463 24.96 -1.85 10.09
N ARG A 464 24.91 -0.99 9.06
CA ARG A 464 23.68 -0.26 8.68
C ARG A 464 22.57 -1.22 8.28
N THR A 465 22.86 -2.24 7.46
CA THR A 465 21.87 -3.25 7.04
C THR A 465 21.24 -3.94 8.25
N LYS A 466 22.05 -4.33 9.24
CA LYS A 466 21.57 -5.00 10.45
C LYS A 466 20.61 -4.11 11.25
N ARG A 467 20.94 -2.83 11.44
CA ARG A 467 20.07 -1.88 12.14
C ARG A 467 18.79 -1.56 11.37
N LEU A 468 18.91 -1.36 10.05
CA LEU A 468 17.76 -1.22 9.15
C LEU A 468 16.82 -2.42 9.23
N ALA A 469 17.36 -3.65 9.18
CA ALA A 469 16.56 -4.87 9.30
C ALA A 469 15.85 -4.96 10.66
N ALA A 470 16.52 -4.58 11.76
CA ALA A 470 15.91 -4.56 13.09
C ALA A 470 14.75 -3.56 13.19
N ALA A 471 14.92 -2.34 12.67
CA ALA A 471 13.87 -1.33 12.62
C ALA A 471 12.72 -1.76 11.68
N ALA A 472 13.06 -2.35 10.53
CA ALA A 472 12.11 -2.84 9.54
C ALA A 472 11.15 -3.89 10.07
N THR A 473 11.57 -4.70 11.04
CA THR A 473 10.80 -5.82 11.59
C THR A 473 10.26 -5.54 12.99
N ALA A 474 10.35 -4.30 13.48
CA ALA A 474 9.91 -3.93 14.82
C ALA A 474 8.40 -4.10 15.03
N LEU A 475 7.60 -3.91 13.97
CA LEU A 475 6.15 -4.04 13.99
C LEU A 475 5.64 -4.87 12.80
N PRO A 476 5.80 -6.21 12.84
CA PRO A 476 5.37 -7.08 11.74
C PRO A 476 3.85 -7.00 11.52
N PRO A 477 3.33 -7.41 10.35
CA PRO A 477 1.92 -7.25 9.99
C PRO A 477 0.93 -7.81 11.02
N GLN A 478 1.29 -8.93 11.65
CA GLN A 478 0.50 -9.55 12.72
C GLN A 478 0.31 -8.60 13.91
N GLN A 479 1.41 -8.10 14.48
CA GLN A 479 1.38 -7.19 15.63
C GLN A 479 0.79 -5.83 15.25
N TRP A 480 1.11 -5.32 14.06
CA TRP A 480 0.53 -4.09 13.52
C TRP A 480 -1.01 -4.12 13.51
N PHE A 481 -1.58 -5.25 13.12
CA PHE A 481 -3.03 -5.44 13.10
C PHE A 481 -3.60 -5.57 14.52
N LEU A 482 -2.98 -6.40 15.37
CA LEU A 482 -3.41 -6.59 16.75
C LEU A 482 -3.37 -5.29 17.56
N ASP A 483 -2.39 -4.42 17.34
CA ASP A 483 -2.30 -3.11 17.99
C ASP A 483 -3.52 -2.23 17.67
N GLN A 484 -4.00 -2.25 16.42
CA GLN A 484 -5.22 -1.53 16.04
C GLN A 484 -6.46 -2.13 16.70
N LEU A 485 -6.56 -3.46 16.71
CA LEU A 485 -7.68 -4.16 17.34
C LEU A 485 -7.74 -3.87 18.85
N ASN A 486 -6.62 -4.02 19.55
CA ASN A 486 -6.50 -3.75 20.99
C ASN A 486 -6.76 -2.28 21.33
N ALA A 487 -6.43 -1.34 20.42
CA ALA A 487 -6.70 0.07 20.63
C ALA A 487 -8.20 0.42 20.70
N LEU A 488 -9.08 -0.48 20.20
CA LEU A 488 -10.54 -0.34 20.25
C LEU A 488 -11.16 -0.81 21.57
N GLY A 489 -10.38 -1.34 22.52
CA GLY A 489 -10.86 -1.77 23.85
C GLY A 489 -11.17 -3.25 23.91
#